data_AF-A0A1B6EQH4-F1
#
_entry.id   AF-A0A1B6EQH4-F1
#
_cell.length_a   1.000
_cell.length_b   1.000
_cell.length_c   1.000
_cell.angle_alpha   90.00
_cell.angle_beta   90.00
_cell.angle_gamma   90.00
#
_symmetry.space_group_name_H-M   'P 1'
#
loop_
_entity.id
_entity.type
_entity.pdbx_description
1 polymer ?
#
loop_
_entity_poly.entity_id
_entity_poly.type
_entity_poly.pdbx_seq_one_letter_code
_entity_poly.pdbx_strand_id
1 'polypeptide(L)'
;MSETIFKEWFFNQFVPEVERFLKSKNLPRKAILIMDNATTHPDTNFLTDKGIKAIFLPPNVTSLVQPMDQGVLAALKKRYRRKLLSSLILAMDEGHELLAKLKQIDLLDVIGYISQCWNELEPITLVRSWRKLLDHSGNEFDPQEESESSDLVSVMKQIPGCEDSVEEDVREWMDLDGASEPLGEDEIIADVRAQGGEKEEDDSEDDTQTSQEDM
;
A
#
# COMPACT_ATOMS: atom_id res chain seq x y z
N MET A 1 5.45 -9.44 -5.06
CA MET A 1 6.88 -9.39 -4.65
C MET A 1 7.48 -10.76 -4.88
N SER A 2 8.64 -10.87 -5.54
CA SER A 2 9.31 -12.16 -5.73
C SER A 2 10.02 -12.63 -4.46
N GLU A 3 10.31 -13.92 -4.38
CA GLU A 3 11.07 -14.51 -3.25
C GLU A 3 12.42 -13.79 -3.04
N THR A 4 13.13 -13.47 -4.12
CA THR A 4 14.43 -12.79 -4.07
C THR A 4 14.30 -11.39 -3.45
N ILE A 5 13.34 -10.59 -3.93
CA ILE A 5 13.13 -9.24 -3.43
C ILE A 5 12.75 -9.28 -1.95
N PHE A 6 11.91 -10.23 -1.54
CA PHE A 6 11.52 -10.38 -0.14
C PHE A 6 12.72 -10.73 0.75
N LYS A 7 13.58 -11.67 0.32
CA LYS A 7 14.79 -12.04 1.05
C LYS A 7 15.74 -10.84 1.22
N GLU A 8 15.97 -10.09 0.14
CA GLU A 8 16.80 -8.89 0.19
C GLU A 8 16.23 -7.86 1.15
N TRP A 9 14.92 -7.60 1.11
CA TRP A 9 14.25 -6.73 2.07
C TRP A 9 14.40 -7.22 3.51
N PHE A 10 14.22 -8.52 3.77
CA PHE A 10 14.31 -9.08 5.11
C PHE A 10 15.71 -8.87 5.72
N PHE A 11 16.76 -9.23 4.98
CA PHE A 11 18.13 -9.17 5.50
C PHE A 11 18.71 -7.75 5.48
N ASN A 12 18.41 -6.94 4.45
CA ASN A 12 19.05 -5.64 4.26
C ASN A 12 18.25 -4.47 4.84
N GLN A 13 16.94 -4.64 5.08
CA GLN A 13 16.07 -3.57 5.62
C GLN A 13 15.46 -3.97 6.97
N PHE A 14 14.70 -5.06 7.02
CA PHE A 14 13.94 -5.43 8.23
C PHE A 14 14.86 -5.75 9.42
N VAL A 15 15.84 -6.65 9.25
CA VAL A 15 16.76 -7.05 10.32
C VAL A 15 17.54 -5.85 10.91
N PRO A 16 18.19 -4.99 10.11
CA PRO A 16 18.88 -3.80 10.62
C PRO A 16 17.98 -2.82 11.39
N GLU A 17 16.78 -2.54 10.89
CA GLU A 17 15.84 -1.63 11.56
C GLU A 17 15.35 -2.18 12.90
N VAL A 18 14.99 -3.48 12.94
CA VAL A 18 14.57 -4.14 14.18
C VAL A 18 15.73 -4.18 15.18
N GLU A 19 16.95 -4.46 14.74
CA GLU A 19 18.11 -4.38 15.62
C GLU A 19 18.30 -2.98 16.22
N ARG A 20 18.18 -1.93 15.40
CA ARG A 20 18.30 -0.55 15.86
C ARG A 20 17.24 -0.24 16.90
N PHE A 21 15.99 -0.66 16.67
CA PHE A 21 14.90 -0.52 17.62
C PHE A 21 15.20 -1.25 18.94
N LEU A 22 15.55 -2.53 18.89
CA LEU A 22 15.85 -3.34 20.08
C LEU A 22 17.00 -2.74 20.90
N LYS A 23 18.08 -2.29 20.24
CA LYS A 23 19.20 -1.60 20.89
C LYS A 23 18.75 -0.31 21.56
N SER A 24 17.94 0.51 20.89
CA SER A 24 17.44 1.77 21.48
C SER A 24 16.52 1.57 22.69
N LYS A 25 15.88 0.40 22.80
CA LYS A 25 15.04 -0.01 23.93
C LYS A 25 15.77 -0.85 24.97
N ASN A 26 17.07 -1.10 24.80
CA ASN A 26 17.88 -2.00 25.65
C ASN A 26 17.25 -3.42 25.79
N LEU A 27 16.70 -3.93 24.68
CA LEU A 27 16.08 -5.26 24.61
C LEU A 27 17.06 -6.28 24.03
N PRO A 28 16.93 -7.58 24.38
CA PRO A 28 17.72 -8.63 23.74
C PRO A 28 17.40 -8.70 22.24
N ARG A 29 18.37 -9.17 21.45
CA ARG A 29 18.21 -9.37 20.00
C ARG A 29 17.29 -10.55 19.68
N LYS A 30 16.01 -10.41 19.97
CA LYS A 30 14.95 -11.40 19.75
C LYS A 30 13.71 -10.71 19.20
N ALA A 31 13.31 -11.10 17.98
CA ALA A 31 12.10 -10.60 17.35
C ALA A 31 11.52 -11.64 16.40
N ILE A 32 10.22 -11.52 16.15
CA ILE A 32 9.48 -12.38 15.23
C ILE A 32 8.76 -11.48 14.23
N LEU A 33 8.99 -11.71 12.94
CA LEU A 33 8.14 -11.22 11.88
C LEU A 33 7.03 -12.24 11.65
N ILE A 34 5.77 -11.80 11.72
CA ILE A 34 4.62 -12.65 11.46
C ILE A 34 4.15 -12.37 10.04
N MET A 35 3.99 -13.43 9.24
CA MET A 35 3.60 -13.35 7.83
C MET A 35 2.33 -14.15 7.59
N ASP A 36 1.54 -13.73 6.60
CA ASP A 36 0.44 -14.55 6.09
C ASP A 36 0.95 -15.67 5.17
N ASN A 37 0.05 -16.59 4.81
CA ASN A 37 0.35 -17.73 3.95
C ASN A 37 0.19 -17.42 2.45
N ALA A 38 0.47 -16.19 1.98
CA ALA A 38 0.47 -15.89 0.56
C ALA A 38 1.46 -16.78 -0.19
N THR A 39 1.06 -17.29 -1.36
CA THR A 39 1.86 -18.22 -2.19
C THR A 39 3.15 -17.61 -2.73
N THR A 40 3.25 -16.27 -2.71
CA THR A 40 4.42 -15.50 -3.15
C THR A 40 5.50 -15.38 -2.07
N HIS A 41 5.22 -15.77 -0.83
CA HIS A 41 6.16 -15.63 0.28
C HIS A 41 7.26 -16.72 0.25
N PRO A 42 8.52 -16.37 0.56
CA PRO A 42 9.59 -17.35 0.70
C PRO A 42 9.28 -18.34 1.81
N ASP A 43 9.88 -19.53 1.74
CA ASP A 43 9.91 -20.41 2.91
C ASP A 43 10.61 -19.70 4.09
N THR A 44 9.86 -19.55 5.19
CA THR A 44 10.34 -18.98 6.47
C THR A 44 11.57 -19.67 7.04
N ASN A 45 11.84 -20.92 6.67
CA ASN A 45 13.03 -21.65 7.11
C ASN A 45 14.34 -20.92 6.76
N PHE A 46 14.32 -20.08 5.71
CA PHE A 46 15.46 -19.29 5.27
C PHE A 46 15.42 -17.83 5.75
N LEU A 47 14.37 -17.40 6.44
CA LEU A 47 14.19 -16.03 6.93
C LEU A 47 14.52 -15.96 8.42
N THR A 48 15.76 -16.28 8.74
CA THR A 48 16.28 -16.27 10.12
C THR A 48 17.67 -15.66 10.15
N ASP A 49 17.88 -14.73 11.07
CA ASP A 49 19.19 -14.22 11.43
C ASP A 49 19.33 -14.25 12.95
N LYS A 50 20.04 -15.27 13.45
CA LYS A 50 20.35 -15.56 14.86
C LYS A 50 19.12 -15.63 15.77
N GLY A 51 18.57 -14.48 16.17
CA GLY A 51 17.43 -14.34 17.08
C GLY A 51 16.24 -13.58 16.49
N ILE A 52 16.37 -13.09 15.26
CA ILE A 52 15.28 -12.46 14.50
C ILE A 52 14.85 -13.46 13.43
N LYS A 53 13.57 -13.83 13.38
CA LYS A 53 13.06 -14.80 12.41
C LYS A 53 11.68 -14.44 11.91
N ALA A 54 11.33 -14.91 10.71
CA ALA A 54 9.96 -14.90 10.23
C ALA A 54 9.24 -16.21 10.57
N ILE A 55 7.94 -16.12 10.85
CA ILE A 55 7.04 -17.27 10.98
C ILE A 55 5.75 -16.99 10.23
N PHE A 56 5.13 -18.05 9.72
CA PHE A 56 3.79 -17.97 9.17
C PHE A 56 2.72 -18.11 10.25
N LEU A 57 1.61 -17.37 10.07
CA LEU A 57 0.37 -17.68 10.77
C LEU A 57 -0.13 -19.08 10.37
N PRO A 58 -0.94 -19.75 11.20
CA PRO A 58 -1.59 -20.98 10.77
C PRO A 58 -2.43 -20.74 9.49
N PRO A 59 -2.60 -21.77 8.64
CA PRO A 59 -3.45 -21.66 7.47
C PRO A 59 -4.90 -21.35 7.88
N ASN A 60 -5.63 -20.64 7.02
CA ASN A 60 -7.06 -20.31 7.16
C ASN A 60 -7.44 -19.42 8.36
N VAL A 61 -6.49 -18.88 9.13
CA VAL A 61 -6.78 -17.93 10.22
C VAL A 61 -6.29 -16.51 9.93
N THR A 62 -5.61 -16.28 8.80
CA THR A 62 -5.01 -14.98 8.46
C THR A 62 -6.02 -13.84 8.61
N SER A 63 -7.16 -13.90 7.93
CA SER A 63 -8.18 -12.84 8.00
C SER A 63 -8.73 -12.59 9.41
N LEU A 64 -8.65 -13.58 10.31
CA LEU A 64 -9.18 -13.49 11.66
C LEU A 64 -8.19 -12.86 12.65
N VAL A 65 -6.88 -13.09 12.48
CA VAL A 65 -5.88 -12.74 13.50
C VAL A 65 -4.69 -11.92 12.98
N GLN A 66 -4.55 -11.74 11.67
CA GLN A 66 -3.44 -10.99 11.09
C GLN A 66 -3.56 -9.50 11.50
N PRO A 67 -2.57 -8.94 12.23
CA PRO A 67 -2.73 -7.63 12.86
C PRO A 67 -2.93 -6.45 11.90
N MET A 68 -2.40 -6.51 10.67
CA MET A 68 -2.61 -5.43 9.69
C MET A 68 -4.08 -5.36 9.23
N ASP A 69 -4.74 -6.52 9.15
CA ASP A 69 -6.14 -6.67 8.80
C ASP A 69 -7.08 -6.38 9.99
N GLN A 70 -6.54 -6.30 11.23
CA GLN A 70 -7.29 -5.90 12.42
C GLN A 70 -7.36 -4.37 12.59
N GLY A 71 -7.74 -3.66 11.52
CA GLY A 71 -8.06 -2.23 11.54
C GLY A 71 -6.92 -1.29 11.12
N VAL A 72 -5.66 -1.73 11.07
CA VAL A 72 -4.53 -0.86 10.67
C VAL A 72 -4.66 -0.45 9.21
N LEU A 73 -4.88 -1.41 8.30
CA LEU A 73 -5.06 -1.12 6.88
C LEU A 73 -6.31 -0.27 6.61
N ALA A 74 -7.42 -0.57 7.30
CA ALA A 74 -8.66 0.20 7.18
C ALA A 74 -8.44 1.67 7.60
N ALA A 75 -7.78 1.91 8.74
CA ALA A 75 -7.45 3.25 9.20
C ALA A 75 -6.51 3.98 8.22
N LEU A 76 -5.48 3.29 7.71
CA LEU A 76 -4.55 3.87 6.74
C LEU A 76 -5.26 4.26 5.44
N LYS A 77 -6.09 3.37 4.88
CA LYS A 77 -6.88 3.62 3.66
C LYS A 77 -7.81 4.80 3.83
N LYS A 78 -8.50 4.87 4.97
CA LYS A 78 -9.41 5.96 5.32
C LYS A 78 -8.69 7.31 5.34
N ARG A 79 -7.53 7.37 6.00
CA ARG A 79 -6.69 8.59 6.05
C ARG A 79 -6.18 8.97 4.67
N TYR A 80 -5.70 8.01 3.87
CA TYR A 80 -5.26 8.25 2.50
C TYR A 80 -6.36 8.86 1.64
N ARG A 81 -7.55 8.24 1.66
CA ARG A 81 -8.73 8.71 0.93
C ARG A 81 -9.17 10.10 1.36
N ARG A 82 -9.14 10.42 2.66
CA ARG A 82 -9.37 11.77 3.17
C ARG A 82 -8.37 12.78 2.61
N LYS A 83 -7.07 12.45 2.64
CA LYS A 83 -6.00 13.33 2.09
C LYS A 83 -6.18 13.57 0.61
N LEU A 84 -6.49 12.52 -0.16
CA LEU A 84 -6.76 12.63 -1.59
C LEU A 84 -7.91 13.60 -1.85
N LEU A 85 -9.07 13.39 -1.23
CA LEU A 85 -10.22 14.29 -1.39
C LEU A 85 -9.91 15.72 -0.95
N SER A 86 -9.21 15.89 0.18
CA SER A 86 -8.82 17.22 0.67
C SER A 86 -7.89 17.94 -0.30
N SER A 87 -6.94 17.24 -0.92
CA SER A 87 -6.06 17.80 -1.95
C SER A 87 -6.82 18.21 -3.20
N LEU A 88 -7.86 17.47 -3.56
CA LEU A 88 -8.70 17.78 -4.72
C LEU A 88 -9.57 19.02 -4.44
N ILE A 89 -10.20 19.09 -3.28
CA ILE A 89 -11.01 20.24 -2.84
C ILE A 89 -10.16 21.51 -2.80
N LEU A 90 -8.97 21.45 -2.20
CA LEU A 90 -8.07 22.60 -2.14
C LEU A 90 -7.71 23.12 -3.55
N ALA A 91 -7.43 22.21 -4.49
CA ALA A 91 -7.14 22.62 -5.86
C ALA A 91 -8.36 23.26 -6.55
N MET A 92 -9.56 22.80 -6.24
CA MET A 92 -10.80 23.40 -6.75
C MET A 92 -11.03 24.80 -6.19
N ASP A 93 -10.76 25.03 -4.90
CA ASP A 93 -10.83 26.36 -4.29
C ASP A 93 -9.82 27.33 -4.93
N GLU A 94 -8.70 26.81 -5.42
CA GLU A 94 -7.69 27.54 -6.21
C GLU A 94 -8.08 27.73 -7.69
N GLY A 95 -9.23 27.20 -8.11
CA GLY A 95 -9.79 27.34 -9.46
C GLY A 95 -9.36 26.24 -10.45
N HIS A 96 -8.73 25.16 -9.99
CA HIS A 96 -8.39 24.03 -10.82
C HIS A 96 -9.59 23.08 -11.03
N GLU A 97 -9.69 22.50 -12.23
CA GLU A 97 -10.68 21.46 -12.50
C GLU A 97 -10.31 20.15 -11.78
N LEU A 98 -11.29 19.50 -11.14
CA LEU A 98 -11.14 18.25 -10.38
C LEU A 98 -10.39 17.16 -11.18
N LEU A 99 -10.87 16.86 -12.39
CA LEU A 99 -10.30 15.80 -13.22
C LEU A 99 -8.88 16.14 -13.71
N ALA A 100 -8.60 17.43 -13.95
CA ALA A 100 -7.27 17.88 -14.32
C ALA A 100 -6.28 17.70 -13.16
N LYS A 101 -6.68 18.06 -11.92
CA LYS A 101 -5.85 17.84 -10.75
C LYS A 101 -5.63 16.35 -10.47
N LEU A 102 -6.67 15.53 -10.57
CA LEU A 102 -6.56 14.09 -10.35
C LEU A 102 -5.54 13.44 -11.29
N LYS A 103 -5.51 13.86 -12.56
CA LYS A 103 -4.53 13.39 -13.56
C LYS A 103 -3.10 13.86 -13.32
N GLN A 104 -2.89 14.89 -12.51
CA GLN A 104 -1.57 15.40 -12.15
C GLN A 104 -0.98 14.71 -10.93
N ILE A 105 -1.78 13.97 -10.16
CA ILE A 105 -1.28 13.22 -9.00
C ILE A 105 -0.42 12.07 -9.52
N ASP A 106 0.85 12.10 -9.15
CA ASP A 106 1.81 11.08 -9.55
C ASP A 106 2.13 10.09 -8.40
N LEU A 107 3.00 9.12 -8.68
CA LEU A 107 3.39 8.12 -7.69
C LEU A 107 4.14 8.74 -6.49
N LEU A 108 4.90 9.82 -6.70
CA LEU A 108 5.63 10.49 -5.63
C LEU A 108 4.67 11.17 -4.66
N ASP A 109 3.62 11.82 -5.18
CA ASP A 109 2.54 12.38 -4.37
C ASP A 109 1.86 11.29 -3.53
N VAL A 110 1.52 10.16 -4.16
CA VAL A 110 0.87 9.03 -3.47
C VAL A 110 1.76 8.45 -2.36
N ILE A 111 3.05 8.25 -2.61
CA ILE A 111 4.01 7.82 -1.59
C ILE A 111 4.08 8.83 -0.44
N GLY A 112 4.09 10.13 -0.78
CA GLY A 112 4.03 11.21 0.20
C GLY A 112 2.78 11.15 1.07
N TYR A 113 1.61 10.93 0.48
CA TYR A 113 0.34 10.79 1.20
C TYR A 113 0.35 9.58 2.12
N ILE A 114 0.77 8.41 1.63
CA ILE A 114 0.85 7.18 2.45
C ILE A 114 1.81 7.38 3.62
N SER A 115 2.97 7.99 3.40
CA SER A 115 3.95 8.29 4.46
C SER A 115 3.36 9.19 5.54
N GLN A 116 2.66 10.27 5.15
CA GLN A 116 1.98 11.14 6.11
C GLN A 116 0.88 10.41 6.87
N CYS A 117 0.04 9.64 6.17
CA CYS A 117 -1.03 8.86 6.80
C CYS A 117 -0.48 7.85 7.81
N TRP A 118 0.64 7.20 7.49
CA TRP A 118 1.30 6.26 8.42
C TRP A 118 1.82 6.97 9.68
N ASN A 119 2.37 8.18 9.53
CA ASN A 119 2.85 8.98 10.67
C ASN A 119 1.70 9.54 11.53
N GLU A 120 0.53 9.74 10.93
CA GLU A 120 -0.70 10.18 11.63
C GLU A 120 -1.44 9.02 12.32
N LEU A 121 -1.10 7.75 12.03
CA LEU A 121 -1.72 6.61 12.70
C LEU A 121 -1.43 6.65 14.20
N GLU A 122 -2.49 6.53 14.99
CA GLU A 122 -2.34 6.53 16.44
C GLU A 122 -1.67 5.24 16.92
N PRO A 123 -0.71 5.32 17.86
CA PRO A 123 -0.07 4.12 18.42
C PRO A 123 -1.06 3.12 19.03
N ILE A 124 -2.21 3.61 19.52
CA ILE A 124 -3.26 2.75 20.09
C ILE A 124 -3.88 1.83 19.04
N THR A 125 -4.00 2.28 17.78
CA THR A 125 -4.52 1.47 16.66
C THR A 125 -3.62 0.28 16.40
N LEU A 126 -2.29 0.49 16.42
CA LEU A 126 -1.32 -0.60 16.36
C LEU A 126 -1.46 -1.53 17.57
N VAL A 127 -1.48 -1.01 18.81
CA VAL A 127 -1.59 -1.87 20.01
C VAL A 127 -2.87 -2.71 20.00
N ARG A 128 -4.00 -2.12 19.58
CA ARG A 128 -5.29 -2.80 19.50
C ARG A 128 -5.30 -3.91 18.46
N SER A 129 -4.61 -3.72 17.34
CA SER A 129 -4.60 -4.70 16.24
C SER A 129 -3.95 -6.03 16.60
N TRP A 130 -3.06 -6.03 17.60
CA TRP A 130 -2.44 -7.24 18.13
C TRP A 130 -3.31 -8.00 19.14
N ARG A 131 -4.43 -7.43 19.62
CA ARG A 131 -5.23 -8.04 20.69
C ARG A 131 -5.75 -9.42 20.31
N LYS A 132 -6.37 -9.60 19.14
CA LYS A 132 -6.89 -10.93 18.73
C LYS A 132 -5.82 -12.01 18.67
N LEU A 133 -4.56 -11.63 18.41
CA LEU A 133 -3.45 -12.56 18.31
C LEU A 133 -2.78 -12.83 19.67
N LEU A 134 -2.68 -11.82 20.54
CA LEU A 134 -1.94 -11.90 21.81
C LEU A 134 -2.83 -12.06 23.05
N ASP A 135 -4.05 -11.56 23.00
CA ASP A 135 -5.00 -11.52 24.09
C ASP A 135 -6.27 -12.31 23.73
N HIS A 136 -6.52 -13.38 24.48
CA HIS A 136 -7.67 -14.27 24.27
C HIS A 136 -8.95 -13.70 24.91
N SER A 137 -8.90 -12.45 25.39
CA SER A 137 -10.00 -11.79 26.11
C SER A 137 -11.23 -11.50 25.26
N GLY A 138 -11.19 -11.71 23.94
CA GLY A 138 -12.37 -11.75 23.08
C GLY A 138 -13.04 -10.40 22.80
N ASN A 139 -12.45 -9.28 23.24
CA ASN A 139 -12.96 -7.96 22.86
C ASN A 139 -12.64 -7.69 21.39
N GLU A 140 -13.69 -7.69 20.57
CA GLU A 140 -13.60 -7.28 19.17
C GLU A 140 -13.11 -5.84 19.08
N PHE A 141 -12.22 -5.58 18.12
CA PHE A 141 -11.88 -4.23 17.72
C PHE A 141 -13.14 -3.63 17.10
N ASP A 142 -13.68 -2.57 17.70
CA ASP A 142 -14.71 -1.75 17.08
C ASP A 142 -14.02 -0.63 16.29
N PRO A 143 -13.98 -0.69 14.94
CA PRO A 143 -13.44 0.39 14.11
C PRO A 143 -14.21 1.70 14.28
N GLN A 144 -15.42 1.64 14.84
CA GLN A 144 -16.32 2.77 15.03
C GLN A 144 -15.89 3.69 16.20
N GLU A 145 -14.97 3.25 17.06
CA GLU A 145 -14.40 4.09 18.14
C GLU A 145 -13.44 5.18 17.62
N GLU A 146 -12.90 5.10 16.40
CA GLU A 146 -12.22 6.23 15.79
C GLU A 146 -13.28 7.21 15.24
N SER A 147 -13.54 8.26 16.02
CA SER A 147 -14.45 9.41 15.80
C SER A 147 -14.33 10.15 14.45
N GLU A 148 -13.56 9.62 13.49
CA GLU A 148 -13.25 10.21 12.18
C GLU A 148 -14.22 9.80 11.07
N SER A 149 -15.22 8.94 11.32
CA SER A 149 -16.19 8.53 10.27
C SER A 149 -17.07 9.70 9.81
N SER A 150 -17.50 10.55 10.75
CA SER A 150 -18.32 11.72 10.45
C SER A 150 -17.58 12.77 9.62
N ASP A 151 -16.24 12.79 9.69
CA ASP A 151 -15.41 13.77 9.00
C ASP A 151 -15.38 13.51 7.48
N LEU A 152 -15.30 12.25 7.05
CA LEU A 152 -15.22 11.90 5.64
C LEU A 152 -16.48 12.24 4.85
N VAL A 153 -17.67 12.07 5.44
CA VAL A 153 -18.93 12.48 4.80
C VAL A 153 -18.91 13.99 4.54
N SER A 154 -18.45 14.78 5.51
CA SER A 154 -18.33 16.24 5.35
C SER A 154 -17.35 16.65 4.27
N VAL A 155 -16.25 15.91 4.10
CA VAL A 155 -15.29 16.12 3.00
C VAL A 155 -15.91 15.74 1.66
N MET A 156 -16.57 14.57 1.56
CA MET A 156 -17.17 14.09 0.32
C MET A 156 -18.26 15.03 -0.23
N LYS A 157 -19.06 15.64 0.65
CA LYS A 157 -20.09 16.62 0.27
C LYS A 157 -19.58 17.89 -0.40
N GLN A 158 -18.29 18.18 -0.31
CA GLN A 158 -17.67 19.34 -0.96
C GLN A 158 -17.30 19.05 -2.43
N ILE A 159 -17.37 17.79 -2.86
CA ILE A 159 -17.14 17.40 -4.24
C ILE A 159 -18.44 17.63 -5.05
N PRO A 160 -18.38 18.33 -6.20
CA PRO A 160 -19.56 18.55 -7.04
C PRO A 160 -20.20 17.23 -7.48
N GLY A 161 -21.51 17.11 -7.30
CA GLY A 161 -22.27 15.89 -7.57
C GLY A 161 -22.31 14.89 -6.41
N CYS A 162 -21.71 15.22 -5.26
CA CYS A 162 -21.73 14.42 -4.03
C CYS A 162 -22.36 15.17 -2.83
N GLU A 163 -23.09 16.26 -3.07
CA GLU A 163 -23.63 17.13 -2.01
C GLU A 163 -24.58 16.40 -1.05
N ASP A 164 -25.30 15.41 -1.58
CA ASP A 164 -26.27 14.60 -0.85
C ASP A 164 -25.64 13.34 -0.22
N SER A 165 -24.31 13.18 -0.28
CA SER A 165 -23.66 11.96 0.20
C SER A 165 -23.95 11.65 1.68
N VAL A 166 -24.21 10.38 1.97
CA VAL A 166 -24.50 9.86 3.31
C VAL A 166 -23.39 8.93 3.80
N GLU A 167 -23.48 8.48 5.06
CA GLU A 167 -22.51 7.52 5.62
C GLU A 167 -22.45 6.22 4.82
N GLU A 168 -23.56 5.80 4.23
CA GLU A 168 -23.63 4.59 3.40
C GLU A 168 -22.79 4.73 2.13
N ASP A 169 -22.85 5.89 1.45
CA ASP A 169 -22.02 6.16 0.26
C ASP A 169 -20.53 6.13 0.59
N VAL A 170 -20.14 6.69 1.74
CA VAL A 170 -18.75 6.64 2.20
C VAL A 170 -18.33 5.21 2.51
N ARG A 171 -19.18 4.40 3.17
CA ARG A 171 -18.89 2.98 3.45
C ARG A 171 -18.74 2.19 2.14
N GLU A 172 -19.69 2.33 1.22
CA GLU A 172 -19.64 1.68 -0.09
C GLU A 172 -18.35 2.05 -0.83
N TRP A 173 -18.04 3.35 -0.90
CA TRP A 173 -16.82 3.83 -1.52
C TRP A 173 -15.58 3.20 -0.89
N MET A 174 -15.49 3.18 0.45
CA MET A 174 -14.37 2.59 1.21
C MET A 174 -14.17 1.10 0.91
N ASP A 175 -15.25 0.38 0.63
CA ASP A 175 -15.24 -1.07 0.38
C ASP A 175 -14.95 -1.44 -1.09
N LEU A 176 -14.95 -0.46 -2.03
CA LEU A 176 -14.67 -0.69 -3.45
C LEU A 176 -13.33 -1.38 -3.72
N ASP A 177 -12.33 -1.23 -2.84
CA ASP A 177 -11.01 -1.86 -2.98
C ASP A 177 -11.09 -3.40 -3.01
N GLY A 178 -12.16 -3.99 -2.46
CA GLY A 178 -12.37 -5.45 -2.48
C GLY A 178 -13.02 -5.98 -3.76
N ALA A 179 -13.53 -5.09 -4.62
CA ALA A 179 -14.33 -5.45 -5.80
C ALA A 179 -13.59 -5.33 -7.12
N SER A 180 -12.43 -4.66 -7.16
CA SER A 180 -11.60 -4.54 -8.36
C SER A 180 -10.57 -5.67 -8.41
N GLU A 181 -10.56 -6.45 -9.49
CA GLU A 181 -9.36 -7.25 -9.77
C GLU A 181 -8.19 -6.28 -10.01
N PRO A 182 -7.06 -6.44 -9.32
CA PRO A 182 -5.88 -5.63 -9.60
C PRO A 182 -5.46 -5.91 -11.04
N LEU A 183 -5.33 -4.84 -11.84
CA LEU A 183 -4.82 -4.95 -13.22
C LEU A 183 -3.49 -5.69 -13.19
N GLY A 184 -3.32 -6.64 -14.11
CA GLY A 184 -2.06 -7.35 -14.25
C GLY A 184 -0.94 -6.36 -14.63
N GLU A 185 0.31 -6.69 -14.31
CA GLU A 185 1.47 -5.86 -14.69
C GLU A 185 1.47 -5.57 -16.21
N ASP A 186 1.09 -6.55 -17.02
CA ASP A 186 0.99 -6.42 -18.48
C ASP A 186 -0.12 -5.46 -18.94
N GLU A 187 -1.23 -5.40 -18.21
CA GLU A 187 -2.37 -4.53 -18.48
C GLU A 187 -2.03 -3.07 -18.10
N ILE A 188 -1.33 -2.88 -16.97
CA ILE A 188 -0.78 -1.59 -16.56
C ILE A 188 0.23 -1.09 -17.61
N ILE A 189 1.13 -1.96 -18.08
CA ILE A 189 2.12 -1.60 -19.10
C ILE A 189 1.45 -1.25 -20.42
N ALA A 190 0.42 -2.01 -20.83
CA ALA A 190 -0.35 -1.73 -22.05
C ALA A 190 -1.04 -0.37 -21.99
N ASP A 191 -1.68 -0.04 -20.85
CA ASP A 191 -2.35 1.25 -20.67
C ASP A 191 -1.38 2.43 -20.67
N VAL A 192 -0.21 2.29 -20.01
CA VAL A 192 0.83 3.33 -20.01
C VAL A 192 1.38 3.55 -21.43
N ARG A 193 1.60 2.47 -22.18
CA ARG A 193 2.05 2.55 -23.59
C ARG A 193 0.99 3.13 -24.52
N ALA A 194 -0.28 2.82 -24.29
CA ALA A 194 -1.39 3.39 -25.06
C ALA A 194 -1.55 4.90 -24.83
N GLN A 195 -1.18 5.41 -23.65
CA GLN A 195 -1.23 6.84 -23.32
C GLN A 195 0.04 7.61 -23.71
N GLY A 196 1.19 6.93 -23.76
CA GLY A 196 2.47 7.48 -24.23
C GLY A 196 2.75 7.10 -25.68
N GLY A 197 2.18 7.85 -26.62
CA GLY A 197 2.35 7.63 -28.07
C GLY A 197 3.79 7.32 -28.49
N GLU A 198 3.90 6.27 -29.28
CA GLU A 198 5.08 5.71 -29.94
C GLU A 198 6.16 6.75 -30.32
N LYS A 199 7.38 6.53 -29.81
CA LYS A 199 8.63 6.86 -30.51
C LYS A 199 9.69 5.82 -30.19
N GLU A 200 9.51 4.61 -30.73
CA GLU A 200 10.67 3.83 -31.14
C GLU A 200 10.84 4.11 -32.64
N GLU A 201 11.79 5.01 -32.97
CA GLU A 201 12.34 5.08 -34.32
C GLU A 201 13.15 3.80 -34.52
N ASP A 202 12.50 2.82 -35.14
CA ASP A 202 13.12 1.66 -35.76
C ASP A 202 13.82 2.13 -37.03
N ASP A 203 15.13 2.30 -36.96
CA ASP A 203 15.96 2.51 -38.16
C ASP A 203 16.74 1.22 -38.43
N SER A 204 16.03 0.25 -39.00
CA SER A 204 16.62 -0.86 -39.73
C SER A 204 16.36 -0.66 -41.22
N GLU A 205 17.37 -0.21 -41.95
CA GLU A 205 17.50 -0.51 -43.38
C GLU A 205 18.75 -1.38 -43.59
N ASP A 206 18.47 -2.67 -43.75
CA ASP A 206 19.26 -3.65 -44.48
C ASP A 206 19.07 -3.37 -45.99
N ASP A 207 20.14 -3.21 -46.77
CA ASP A 207 20.43 -4.24 -47.78
C ASP A 207 21.79 -4.07 -48.51
N THR A 208 22.32 -5.26 -48.74
CA THR A 208 23.43 -5.82 -49.51
C THR A 208 24.11 -5.11 -50.72
N GLN A 209 25.41 -5.46 -50.82
CA GLN A 209 26.27 -5.75 -51.99
C GLN A 209 26.68 -4.64 -52.98
N THR A 210 28.00 -4.49 -53.19
CA THR A 210 28.70 -4.80 -54.48
C THR A 210 30.23 -4.83 -54.29
N SER A 211 30.86 -5.75 -55.01
CA SER A 211 32.26 -6.18 -55.10
C SER A 211 33.32 -5.15 -55.58
N GLN A 212 34.61 -5.58 -55.49
CA GLN A 212 35.84 -5.11 -56.16
C GLN A 212 36.53 -3.86 -55.56
N GLU A 213 37.85 -3.67 -55.50
CA GLU A 213 39.07 -4.35 -55.99
C GLU A 213 40.30 -3.69 -55.29
N ASP A 214 41.44 -4.39 -55.26
CA ASP A 214 42.85 -3.90 -55.12
C ASP A 214 43.25 -3.18 -53.81
N MET A 215 44.38 -3.48 -53.14
CA MET A 215 45.72 -3.95 -53.53
C MET A 215 46.46 -4.49 -52.29
#